data_AF-A0A0C3DRL7-F1
#
_entry.id   AF-A0A0C3DRL7-F1
#
_cell.length_a   1.000
_cell.length_b   1.000
_cell.length_c   1.000
_cell.angle_alpha   90.00
_cell.angle_beta   90.00
_cell.angle_gamma   90.00
#
_symmetry.space_group_name_H-M   'P 1'
#
loop_
_entity.id
_entity.type
_entity.pdbx_description
1 polymer ?
#
loop_
_entity_poly.entity_id
_entity_poly.type
_entity_poly.pdbx_seq_one_letter_code
_entity_poly.pdbx_strand_id
1 'polypeptide(L)'
;MSRIKIKMILIGHMPLGLQLSKVKKWKSSVFSIEGSIEPYVLRCDSDGYGWEFSDELLVEQFPKERNVDLTVAIVNVPLEMNWYARRLGGNRIAFTFHEIKDILEHFNIPLENAILRVLYAYSLLYLRSGGQIPDYGALPGYTHDETRGCLFDMNGIKTDIIASCHFPKICDECEERLKQDRVSTSTIEKTNKEIKKIKKDLYFRIADSIKKHPIAALALSGLIALAIGVASSFMATVLMGMMANGLD
;
A
#
# COMPACT_ATOMS: atom_id res chain seq x y z
N MET A 1 -0.99 1.83 -23.68
CA MET A 1 -0.34 2.97 -23.00
C MET A 1 1.01 2.53 -22.47
N SER A 2 2.01 3.40 -22.53
CA SER A 2 3.27 3.23 -21.79
C SER A 2 2.99 3.30 -20.29
N ARG A 3 3.80 2.59 -19.50
CA ARG A 3 3.75 2.68 -18.04
C ARG A 3 4.25 4.04 -17.58
N ILE A 4 3.65 4.56 -16.51
CA ILE A 4 4.09 5.79 -15.85
C ILE A 4 5.43 5.50 -15.19
N LYS A 5 6.45 6.29 -15.52
CA LYS A 5 7.78 6.20 -14.94
C LYS A 5 7.80 6.96 -13.62
N ILE A 6 8.07 6.26 -12.53
CA ILE A 6 8.12 6.84 -11.18
C ILE A 6 9.56 6.78 -10.66
N LYS A 7 10.14 7.93 -10.32
CA LYS A 7 11.33 7.96 -9.46
C LYS A 7 10.88 7.98 -8.01
N MET A 8 11.40 7.04 -7.21
CA MET A 8 11.20 7.03 -5.76
C MET A 8 12.46 7.48 -5.06
N ILE A 9 12.32 8.41 -4.12
CA ILE A 9 13.41 8.90 -3.27
C ILE A 9 13.03 8.79 -1.80
N LEU A 10 14.02 8.65 -0.94
CA LEU A 10 13.84 8.71 0.52
C LEU A 10 14.50 9.99 1.00
N ILE A 11 13.82 10.78 1.83
CA ILE A 11 14.43 11.99 2.41
C ILE A 11 14.39 11.86 3.93
N GLY A 12 15.57 11.93 4.54
CA GLY A 12 15.75 11.73 5.98
C GLY A 12 15.77 10.25 6.39
N HIS A 13 15.56 10.00 7.68
CA HIS A 13 15.55 8.65 8.23
C HIS A 13 14.24 7.94 7.90
N MET A 14 14.30 6.63 7.65
CA MET A 14 13.12 5.81 7.39
C MET A 14 12.77 4.93 8.61
N PRO A 15 11.49 4.56 8.79
CA PRO A 15 11.10 3.58 9.80
C PRO A 15 11.91 2.29 9.75
N LEU A 16 12.28 1.77 10.92
CA LEU A 16 12.81 0.42 11.04
C LEU A 16 11.76 -0.58 10.56
N GLY A 17 12.19 -1.63 9.84
CA GLY A 17 11.27 -2.64 9.31
C GLY A 17 10.67 -2.33 7.94
N LEU A 18 10.87 -1.12 7.39
CA LEU A 18 10.49 -0.80 6.01
C LEU A 18 11.32 -1.62 5.00
N GLN A 19 10.66 -2.46 4.21
CA GLN A 19 11.26 -3.36 3.23
C GLN A 19 11.04 -2.84 1.80
N LEU A 20 11.82 -1.84 1.40
CA LEU A 20 11.78 -1.24 0.05
C LEU A 20 11.99 -2.25 -1.08
N SER A 21 12.63 -3.39 -0.80
CA SER A 21 12.79 -4.48 -1.76
C SER A 21 11.45 -5.06 -2.23
N LYS A 22 10.42 -5.09 -1.37
CA LYS A 22 9.06 -5.53 -1.75
C LYS A 22 8.42 -4.54 -2.71
N VAL A 23 8.57 -3.24 -2.46
CA VAL A 23 8.07 -2.18 -3.34
C VAL A 23 8.78 -2.24 -4.69
N LYS A 24 10.11 -2.36 -4.71
CA LYS A 24 10.90 -2.46 -5.96
C LYS A 24 10.56 -3.71 -6.79
N LYS A 25 10.26 -4.84 -6.14
CA LYS A 25 9.86 -6.09 -6.83
C LYS A 25 8.40 -6.08 -7.30
N TRP A 26 7.60 -5.09 -6.89
CA TRP A 26 6.20 -5.01 -7.27
C TRP A 26 6.07 -4.77 -8.78
N LYS A 27 5.37 -5.68 -9.46
CA LYS A 27 5.12 -5.57 -10.90
C LYS A 27 3.75 -4.95 -11.13
N SER A 28 3.73 -3.76 -11.71
CA SER A 28 2.52 -3.09 -12.17
C SER A 28 2.49 -2.94 -13.69
N SER A 29 1.30 -3.05 -14.26
CA SER A 29 0.99 -2.68 -15.65
C SER A 29 0.68 -1.19 -15.82
N VAL A 30 0.52 -0.45 -14.72
CA VAL A 30 0.18 0.98 -14.69
C VAL A 30 1.45 1.84 -14.60
N PHE A 31 2.39 1.45 -13.74
CA PHE A 31 3.62 2.20 -13.51
C PHE A 31 4.86 1.28 -13.48
N SER A 32 6.03 1.90 -13.61
CA SER A 32 7.34 1.31 -13.33
C SER A 32 8.13 2.21 -12.38
N ILE A 33 8.83 1.60 -11.42
CA ILE A 33 9.78 2.30 -10.55
C ILE A 33 11.11 2.32 -11.29
N GLU A 34 11.57 3.51 -11.66
CA GLU A 34 12.80 3.71 -12.41
C GLU A 34 14.01 3.83 -11.48
N GLY A 35 15.12 3.18 -11.87
CA GLY A 35 16.40 3.27 -11.16
C GLY A 35 16.41 2.62 -9.77
N SER A 36 17.37 3.06 -8.94
CA SER A 36 17.42 2.72 -7.52
C SER A 36 16.57 3.68 -6.69
N ILE A 37 16.01 3.17 -5.58
CA ILE A 37 15.39 4.04 -4.57
C ILE A 37 16.55 4.71 -3.82
N GLU A 38 16.76 5.99 -4.08
CA GLU A 38 17.92 6.76 -3.61
C GLU A 38 17.63 7.44 -2.25
N PRO A 39 18.52 7.31 -1.27
CA PRO A 39 18.42 8.06 -0.02
C PRO A 39 19.04 9.46 -0.16
N TYR A 40 18.36 10.45 0.40
CA TYR A 40 18.78 11.84 0.51
C TYR A 40 18.75 12.24 1.99
N VAL A 41 19.73 13.04 2.40
CA VAL A 41 19.77 13.60 3.75
C VAL A 41 18.81 14.79 3.80
N LEU A 42 17.97 14.86 4.82
CA LEU A 42 17.18 16.05 5.14
C LEU A 42 18.11 17.08 5.79
N ARG A 43 18.39 18.19 5.11
CA ARG A 43 19.40 19.19 5.51
C ARG A 43 18.81 20.53 5.92
N CYS A 44 17.59 20.52 6.46
CA CYS A 44 16.88 21.70 6.91
C CYS A 44 16.15 21.43 8.22
N ASP A 45 15.83 22.52 8.91
CA ASP A 45 14.97 22.53 10.09
C ASP A 45 13.50 22.68 9.65
N SER A 46 12.57 22.17 10.46
CA SER A 46 11.14 22.37 10.23
C SER A 46 10.78 23.86 10.30
N ASP A 47 9.88 24.31 9.42
CA ASP A 47 9.51 25.71 9.25
C ASP A 47 8.02 26.00 9.51
N GLY A 48 7.20 24.98 9.73
CA GLY A 48 5.78 25.11 10.03
C GLY A 48 5.39 24.83 11.49
N TYR A 49 4.08 24.83 11.74
CA TYR A 49 3.55 24.57 13.08
C TYR A 49 3.69 23.09 13.45
N GLY A 50 4.01 22.79 14.71
CA GLY A 50 4.12 21.40 15.17
C GLY A 50 5.28 20.62 14.54
N TRP A 51 6.37 21.30 14.17
CA TRP A 51 7.56 20.72 13.54
C TRP A 51 7.30 20.12 12.15
N GLU A 52 6.26 20.61 11.46
CA GLU A 52 6.01 20.25 10.08
C GLU A 52 6.97 20.94 9.10
N PHE A 53 7.13 20.32 7.94
CA PHE A 53 7.91 20.85 6.83
C PHE A 53 6.95 21.34 5.74
N SER A 54 7.09 22.59 5.32
CA SER A 54 6.29 23.18 4.24
C SER A 54 6.54 22.48 2.90
N ASP A 55 5.58 22.61 1.99
CA ASP A 55 5.74 22.11 0.62
C ASP A 55 6.94 22.73 -0.09
N GLU A 56 7.21 24.03 0.10
CA GLU A 56 8.37 24.74 -0.46
C GLU A 56 9.68 24.15 0.07
N LEU A 57 9.78 23.99 1.39
CA LEU A 57 11.00 23.48 2.04
C LEU A 57 11.31 22.05 1.62
N LEU A 58 10.30 21.18 1.52
CA LEU A 58 10.47 19.81 1.05
C LEU A 58 10.91 19.75 -0.40
N VAL A 59 10.35 20.61 -1.25
CA VAL A 59 10.71 20.70 -2.67
C VAL A 59 12.20 20.98 -2.87
N GLU A 60 12.81 21.80 -2.03
CA GLU A 60 14.25 22.09 -2.10
C GLU A 60 15.13 20.86 -1.86
N GLN A 61 14.60 19.84 -1.18
CA GLN A 61 15.29 18.58 -0.90
C GLN A 61 15.19 17.57 -2.06
N PHE A 62 14.39 17.84 -3.09
CA PHE A 62 14.27 16.96 -4.26
C PHE A 62 15.47 17.09 -5.20
N PRO A 63 15.85 16.01 -5.92
CA PRO A 63 16.85 16.10 -6.98
C PRO A 63 16.36 17.03 -8.11
N LYS A 64 17.30 17.79 -8.69
CA LYS A 64 17.00 18.75 -9.78
C LYS A 64 16.65 18.09 -11.10
N GLU A 65 17.17 16.89 -11.37
CA GLU A 65 16.98 16.18 -12.63
C GLU A 65 15.57 15.55 -12.72
N ARG A 66 14.91 15.77 -13.87
CA ARG A 66 13.56 15.27 -14.16
C ARG A 66 13.56 14.47 -15.45
N ASN A 67 13.72 13.14 -15.34
CA ASN A 67 13.59 12.23 -16.48
C ASN A 67 12.54 11.13 -16.22
N VAL A 68 11.48 11.50 -15.51
CA VAL A 68 10.38 10.61 -15.11
C VAL A 68 9.06 11.36 -15.14
N ASP A 69 7.95 10.63 -15.22
CA ASP A 69 6.60 11.20 -15.19
C ASP A 69 6.25 11.73 -13.79
N LEU A 70 6.59 10.97 -12.75
CA LEU A 70 6.33 11.28 -11.34
C LEU A 70 7.58 11.13 -10.48
N THR A 71 7.72 11.98 -9.47
CA THR A 71 8.68 11.76 -8.37
C THR A 71 7.94 11.65 -7.04
N VAL A 72 8.14 10.54 -6.34
CA VAL A 72 7.52 10.28 -5.04
C VAL A 72 8.59 10.22 -3.97
N ALA A 73 8.59 11.20 -3.07
CA ALA A 73 9.43 11.20 -1.88
C ALA A 73 8.73 10.46 -0.74
N ILE A 74 9.47 9.57 -0.09
CA ILE A 74 9.07 8.92 1.17
C ILE A 74 9.87 9.59 2.27
N VAL A 75 9.18 10.09 3.29
CA VAL A 75 9.78 10.78 4.44
C VAL A 75 9.24 10.21 5.76
N ASN A 76 9.82 10.62 6.88
CA ASN A 76 9.33 10.26 8.22
C ASN A 76 9.22 11.47 9.15
N VAL A 77 8.89 12.63 8.58
CA VAL A 77 8.68 13.91 9.28
C VAL A 77 7.26 14.40 9.03
N PRO A 78 6.68 15.24 9.92
CA PRO A 78 5.35 15.79 9.68
C PRO A 78 5.35 16.64 8.40
N LEU A 79 4.35 16.45 7.55
CA LEU A 79 4.11 17.31 6.39
C LEU A 79 3.16 18.43 6.77
N GLU A 80 3.25 19.53 6.04
CA GLU A 80 2.36 20.69 6.17
C GLU A 80 0.88 20.31 6.32
N MET A 81 0.16 21.04 7.18
CA MET A 81 -1.22 20.80 7.58
C MET A 81 -1.47 19.40 8.18
N ASN A 82 -0.42 18.75 8.66
CA ASN A 82 -0.44 17.38 9.18
C ASN A 82 -0.97 16.31 8.19
N TRP A 83 -0.76 16.49 6.88
CA TRP A 83 -1.16 15.49 5.88
C TRP A 83 -0.20 14.29 5.88
N TYR A 84 -0.69 13.10 5.48
CA TYR A 84 0.21 11.96 5.26
C TYR A 84 0.71 11.83 3.82
N ALA A 85 0.05 12.49 2.86
CA ALA A 85 0.49 12.56 1.48
C ALA A 85 0.15 13.93 0.89
N ARG A 86 1.10 14.56 0.20
CA ARG A 86 0.93 15.88 -0.39
C ARG A 86 1.41 15.96 -1.82
N ARG A 87 0.78 16.84 -2.59
CA ARG A 87 1.18 17.22 -3.96
C ARG A 87 2.02 18.49 -3.86
N LEU A 88 3.26 18.43 -4.32
CA LEU A 88 4.26 19.51 -4.19
C LEU A 88 4.47 20.30 -5.50
N GLY A 89 3.50 20.22 -6.41
CA GLY A 89 3.60 20.77 -7.77
C GLY A 89 4.64 20.08 -8.66
N GLY A 90 4.48 20.22 -9.97
CA GLY A 90 5.42 19.68 -10.97
C GLY A 90 5.57 18.15 -10.91
N ASN A 91 4.46 17.42 -10.69
CA ASN A 91 4.41 15.96 -10.59
C ASN A 91 5.26 15.36 -9.45
N ARG A 92 5.44 16.14 -8.37
CA ARG A 92 6.11 15.70 -7.15
C ARG A 92 5.10 15.42 -6.06
N ILE A 93 5.32 14.32 -5.36
CA ILE A 93 4.49 13.87 -4.25
C ILE A 93 5.42 13.64 -3.06
N ALA A 94 5.01 14.06 -1.88
CA ALA A 94 5.57 13.59 -0.62
C ALA A 94 4.58 12.67 0.08
N PHE A 95 5.07 11.56 0.61
CA PHE A 95 4.34 10.69 1.54
C PHE A 95 5.17 10.54 2.81
N THR A 96 4.53 10.69 3.96
CA THR A 96 5.20 10.54 5.26
C THR A 96 4.73 9.32 6.03
N PHE A 97 5.68 8.69 6.71
CA PHE A 97 5.41 7.70 7.74
C PHE A 97 5.18 8.28 9.14
N HIS A 98 5.28 9.61 9.30
CA HIS A 98 4.93 10.27 10.55
C HIS A 98 3.49 9.93 10.94
N GLU A 99 3.32 9.35 12.14
CA GLU A 99 2.10 8.72 12.69
C GLU A 99 1.60 7.48 11.91
N ILE A 100 1.72 7.45 10.58
CA ILE A 100 1.27 6.33 9.74
C ILE A 100 2.00 5.04 10.08
N LYS A 101 3.30 5.10 10.40
CA LYS A 101 4.07 3.93 10.84
C LYS A 101 3.39 3.24 12.02
N ASP A 102 3.14 3.99 13.09
CA ASP A 102 2.63 3.43 14.34
C ASP A 102 1.19 2.92 14.17
N ILE A 103 0.38 3.60 13.37
CA ILE A 103 -0.95 3.13 12.96
C ILE A 103 -0.84 1.78 12.24
N LEU A 104 -0.03 1.67 11.20
CA LEU A 104 0.06 0.43 10.42
C LEU A 104 0.65 -0.72 11.23
N GLU A 105 1.67 -0.48 12.05
CA GLU A 105 2.26 -1.48 12.93
C GLU A 105 1.25 -1.97 13.97
N HIS A 106 0.47 -1.08 14.59
CA HIS A 106 -0.59 -1.44 15.53
C HIS A 106 -1.59 -2.43 14.91
N PHE A 107 -1.96 -2.21 13.65
CA PHE A 107 -2.88 -3.08 12.91
C PHE A 107 -2.21 -4.24 12.16
N ASN A 108 -0.90 -4.47 12.36
CA ASN A 108 -0.10 -5.49 11.69
C ASN A 108 -0.17 -5.41 10.15
N ILE A 109 -0.16 -4.20 9.61
CA ILE A 109 -0.15 -3.91 8.18
C ILE A 109 1.28 -3.57 7.76
N PRO A 110 1.85 -4.25 6.74
CA PRO A 110 3.16 -3.90 6.21
C PRO A 110 3.23 -2.45 5.74
N LEU A 111 4.28 -1.72 6.11
CA LEU A 111 4.48 -0.31 5.75
C LEU A 111 4.47 -0.09 4.23
N GLU A 112 4.96 -1.07 3.48
CA GLU A 112 4.99 -1.05 2.01
C GLU A 112 3.59 -0.92 1.39
N ASN A 113 2.54 -1.36 2.09
CA ASN A 113 1.17 -1.28 1.59
C ASN A 113 0.72 0.18 1.42
N ALA A 114 1.12 1.09 2.33
CA ALA A 114 0.83 2.51 2.18
C ALA A 114 1.57 3.12 1.00
N ILE A 115 2.84 2.76 0.81
CA ILE A 115 3.62 3.20 -0.36
C ILE A 115 2.93 2.75 -1.65
N LEU A 116 2.62 1.45 -1.78
CA LEU A 116 1.96 0.91 -2.98
C LEU A 116 0.62 1.58 -3.23
N ARG A 117 -0.20 1.78 -2.19
CA ARG A 117 -1.47 2.53 -2.28
C ARG A 117 -1.25 3.92 -2.86
N VAL A 118 -0.29 4.67 -2.32
CA VAL A 118 0.07 6.03 -2.79
C VAL A 118 0.52 6.01 -4.25
N LEU A 119 1.39 5.06 -4.63
CA LEU A 119 1.86 4.94 -6.01
C LEU A 119 0.69 4.74 -6.99
N TYR A 120 -0.28 3.88 -6.66
CA TYR A 120 -1.47 3.68 -7.50
C TYR A 120 -2.39 4.90 -7.51
N ALA A 121 -2.66 5.51 -6.36
CA ALA A 121 -3.55 6.66 -6.25
C ALA A 121 -3.03 7.84 -7.09
N TYR A 122 -1.74 8.14 -7.02
CA TYR A 122 -1.12 9.23 -7.78
C TYR A 122 -0.86 8.87 -9.24
N SER A 123 -0.62 7.60 -9.56
CA SER A 123 -0.59 7.12 -10.95
C SER A 123 -1.93 7.39 -11.64
N LEU A 124 -3.05 7.04 -11.00
CA LEU A 124 -4.37 7.29 -11.56
C LEU A 124 -4.71 8.78 -11.60
N LEU A 125 -4.26 9.57 -10.61
CA LEU A 125 -4.38 11.03 -10.65
C LEU A 125 -3.65 11.61 -11.86
N TYR A 126 -2.40 11.21 -12.08
CA TYR A 126 -1.61 11.65 -13.22
C TYR A 126 -2.31 11.36 -14.55
N LEU A 127 -2.86 10.15 -14.70
CA LEU A 127 -3.58 9.74 -15.91
C LEU A 127 -4.85 10.54 -16.14
N ARG A 128 -5.71 10.66 -15.11
CA ARG A 128 -6.99 11.39 -15.23
C ARG A 128 -6.78 12.88 -15.46
N SER A 129 -5.64 13.42 -15.04
CA SER A 129 -5.27 14.82 -15.24
C SER A 129 -4.38 15.06 -16.47
N GLY A 130 -4.35 14.12 -17.43
CA GLY A 130 -3.69 14.34 -18.72
C GLY A 130 -2.16 14.45 -18.65
N GLY A 131 -1.53 13.86 -17.62
CA GLY A 131 -0.08 13.86 -17.46
C GLY A 131 0.46 14.99 -16.56
N GLN A 132 -0.41 15.69 -15.84
CA GLN A 132 0.01 16.69 -14.87
C GLN A 132 -0.86 16.60 -13.61
N ILE A 133 -0.22 16.32 -12.47
CA ILE A 133 -0.90 16.34 -11.18
C ILE A 133 -1.29 17.80 -10.89
N PRO A 134 -2.59 18.07 -10.65
CA PRO A 134 -3.07 19.41 -10.37
C PRO A 134 -2.69 19.85 -8.96
N ASP A 135 -2.46 21.16 -8.80
CA ASP A 135 -2.32 21.78 -7.48
C ASP A 135 -3.66 21.75 -6.72
N TYR A 136 -3.62 22.01 -5.41
CA TYR A 136 -4.78 21.86 -4.53
C TYR A 136 -6.00 22.69 -4.95
N GLY A 137 -5.82 23.87 -5.56
CA GLY A 137 -6.91 24.73 -6.01
C GLY A 137 -7.51 24.38 -7.38
N ALA A 138 -6.85 23.53 -8.19
CA ALA A 138 -7.20 23.33 -9.59
C ALA A 138 -8.16 22.15 -9.85
N LEU A 139 -8.29 21.23 -8.89
CA LEU A 139 -9.12 20.02 -9.04
C LEU A 139 -9.75 19.64 -7.68
N PRO A 140 -10.82 20.34 -7.25
CA PRO A 140 -11.63 19.88 -6.13
C PRO A 140 -12.26 18.52 -6.48
N GLY A 141 -12.30 17.59 -5.51
CA GLY A 141 -12.95 16.27 -5.71
C GLY A 141 -12.06 15.16 -6.26
N TYR A 142 -10.72 15.29 -6.17
CA TYR A 142 -9.80 14.17 -6.40
C TYR A 142 -10.11 12.98 -5.48
N THR A 143 -10.37 13.27 -4.21
CA THR A 143 -10.78 12.31 -3.16
C THR A 143 -12.29 12.40 -2.89
N HIS A 144 -12.82 11.42 -2.18
CA HIS A 144 -14.16 11.49 -1.58
C HIS A 144 -14.07 11.38 -0.06
N ASP A 145 -15.02 11.97 0.66
CA ASP A 145 -14.90 12.17 2.11
C ASP A 145 -15.18 10.91 2.95
N GLU A 146 -15.84 9.90 2.38
CA GLU A 146 -16.12 8.65 3.10
C GLU A 146 -14.95 7.67 3.06
N THR A 147 -14.65 7.03 4.19
CA THR A 147 -13.71 5.90 4.26
C THR A 147 -14.39 4.62 3.75
N ARG A 148 -14.06 4.17 2.54
CA ARG A 148 -14.65 2.97 1.90
C ARG A 148 -13.62 1.87 1.61
N GLY A 149 -12.35 2.09 1.98
CA GLY A 149 -11.21 1.31 1.54
C GLY A 149 -10.75 1.65 0.11
N CYS A 150 -11.15 2.83 -0.39
CA CYS A 150 -10.78 3.29 -1.71
C CYS A 150 -9.36 3.88 -1.72
N LEU A 151 -8.67 3.78 -2.86
CA LEU A 151 -7.43 4.54 -3.11
C LEU A 151 -7.63 6.05 -2.93
N PHE A 152 -8.85 6.55 -3.11
CA PHE A 152 -9.20 7.96 -3.07
C PHE A 152 -10.02 8.36 -1.83
N ASP A 153 -10.04 7.52 -0.79
CA ASP A 153 -10.59 7.91 0.50
C ASP A 153 -9.84 9.14 1.05
N MET A 154 -10.57 10.21 1.37
CA MET A 154 -10.05 11.31 2.18
C MET A 154 -10.09 10.89 3.65
N ASN A 155 -8.94 10.54 4.20
CA ASN A 155 -8.87 10.15 5.61
C ASN A 155 -8.60 11.40 6.46
N GLY A 156 -9.67 12.13 6.82
CA GLY A 156 -9.58 13.22 7.80
C GLY A 156 -9.10 12.73 9.17
N ILE A 157 -9.35 11.47 9.49
CA ILE A 157 -8.76 10.75 10.63
C ILE A 157 -7.71 9.78 10.08
N LYS A 158 -6.43 9.98 10.42
CA LYS A 158 -5.32 9.20 9.84
C LYS A 158 -5.44 7.68 10.04
N THR A 159 -6.07 7.24 11.13
CA THR A 159 -6.29 5.81 11.40
C THR A 159 -7.11 5.10 10.33
N ASP A 160 -7.94 5.83 9.59
CA ASP A 160 -8.79 5.27 8.54
C ASP A 160 -8.00 4.77 7.33
N ILE A 161 -6.73 5.17 7.20
CA ILE A 161 -5.83 4.69 6.14
C ILE A 161 -5.75 3.15 6.10
N ILE A 162 -5.96 2.48 7.24
CA ILE A 162 -5.92 1.01 7.34
C ILE A 162 -6.92 0.35 6.39
N ALA A 163 -8.06 1.00 6.12
CA ALA A 163 -9.12 0.49 5.25
C ALA A 163 -8.65 0.33 3.80
N SER A 164 -7.67 1.13 3.37
CA SER A 164 -7.11 1.11 2.02
C SER A 164 -5.66 0.61 1.97
N CYS A 165 -5.10 0.17 3.10
CA CYS A 165 -3.82 -0.55 3.17
C CYS A 165 -3.99 -2.08 3.34
N HIS A 166 -5.23 -2.58 3.36
CA HIS A 166 -5.53 -4.00 3.36
C HIS A 166 -6.75 -4.31 2.48
N PHE A 167 -6.49 -4.88 1.29
CA PHE A 167 -7.49 -5.07 0.23
C PHE A 167 -8.11 -3.76 -0.30
N PRO A 168 -7.29 -2.77 -0.72
CA PRO A 168 -7.80 -1.56 -1.35
C PRO A 168 -8.63 -1.87 -2.60
N LYS A 169 -9.51 -0.93 -2.92
CA LYS A 169 -10.33 -0.93 -4.14
C LYS A 169 -10.38 0.45 -4.80
N ILE A 170 -10.93 0.51 -6.00
CA ILE A 170 -11.51 1.73 -6.56
C ILE A 170 -13.03 1.57 -6.37
N CYS A 171 -13.70 2.51 -5.70
CA CYS A 171 -15.15 2.44 -5.51
C CYS A 171 -15.87 2.85 -6.79
N ASP A 172 -17.15 2.49 -6.93
CA ASP A 172 -17.93 2.74 -8.15
C ASP A 172 -17.94 4.23 -8.53
N GLU A 173 -18.08 5.11 -7.54
CA GLU A 173 -18.01 6.57 -7.75
C GLU A 173 -16.66 7.02 -8.34
N CYS A 174 -15.54 6.54 -7.78
CA CYS A 174 -14.21 6.87 -8.30
C CYS A 174 -13.94 6.22 -9.64
N GLU A 175 -14.45 5.02 -9.88
CA GLU A 175 -14.34 4.35 -11.16
C GLU A 175 -15.06 5.14 -12.26
N GLU A 176 -16.28 5.60 -12.00
CA GLU A 176 -17.01 6.46 -12.95
C GLU A 176 -16.31 7.80 -13.18
N ARG A 177 -15.77 8.43 -12.13
CA ARG A 177 -14.95 9.65 -12.28
C ARG A 177 -13.72 9.41 -13.17
N LEU A 178 -13.00 8.30 -12.98
CA LEU A 178 -11.85 7.95 -13.81
C LEU A 178 -12.24 7.74 -15.29
N LYS A 179 -13.38 7.11 -15.54
CA LYS A 179 -13.91 6.93 -16.91
C LYS A 179 -14.27 8.26 -17.55
N GLN A 180 -14.95 9.15 -16.82
CA GLN A 180 -15.29 10.50 -17.28
C GLN A 180 -14.03 11.30 -17.65
N ASP A 181 -12.96 11.13 -16.87
CA ASP A 181 -11.65 11.75 -17.11
C ASP A 181 -10.75 10.96 -18.07
N ARG A 182 -11.36 10.13 -18.92
CA ARG A 182 -10.70 9.43 -20.04
C ARG A 182 -9.59 8.46 -19.64
N VAL A 183 -9.57 7.99 -18.40
CA VAL A 183 -8.72 6.85 -18.02
C VAL A 183 -9.32 5.59 -18.63
N SER A 184 -8.53 4.84 -19.39
CA SER A 184 -9.04 3.65 -20.09
C SER A 184 -9.58 2.60 -19.12
N THR A 185 -10.72 1.99 -19.45
CA THR A 185 -11.32 0.89 -18.67
C THR A 185 -10.32 -0.24 -18.41
N SER A 186 -9.49 -0.57 -19.41
CA SER A 186 -8.44 -1.57 -19.25
C SER A 186 -7.44 -1.21 -18.13
N THR A 187 -7.06 0.06 -18.02
CA THR A 187 -6.17 0.54 -16.94
C THR A 187 -6.86 0.43 -15.58
N ILE A 188 -8.14 0.82 -15.48
CA ILE A 188 -8.92 0.75 -14.24
C ILE A 188 -9.04 -0.70 -13.77
N GLU A 189 -9.45 -1.62 -14.65
CA GLU A 189 -9.61 -3.04 -14.34
C GLU A 189 -8.28 -3.68 -13.91
N LYS A 190 -7.19 -3.40 -14.63
CA LYS A 190 -5.85 -3.88 -14.26
C LYS A 190 -5.44 -3.35 -12.91
N THR A 191 -5.67 -2.06 -12.64
CA THR A 191 -5.39 -1.45 -11.33
C THR A 191 -6.18 -2.15 -10.23
N ASN A 192 -7.50 -2.29 -10.38
CA ASN A 192 -8.38 -2.99 -9.44
C ASN A 192 -7.92 -4.43 -9.16
N LYS A 193 -7.42 -5.16 -10.17
CA LYS A 193 -6.84 -6.51 -9.99
C LYS A 193 -5.52 -6.49 -9.25
N GLU A 194 -4.65 -5.53 -9.52
CA GLU A 194 -3.33 -5.44 -8.90
C GLU A 194 -3.41 -4.98 -7.44
N ILE A 195 -4.20 -3.95 -7.13
CA ILE A 195 -4.31 -3.39 -5.78
C ILE A 195 -4.90 -4.37 -4.75
N LYS A 196 -5.74 -5.32 -5.18
CA LYS A 196 -6.22 -6.42 -4.31
C LYS A 196 -5.11 -7.32 -3.76
N LYS A 197 -3.91 -7.28 -4.37
CA LYS A 197 -2.73 -8.00 -3.87
C LYS A 197 -2.07 -7.28 -2.69
N ILE A 198 -2.37 -5.99 -2.48
CA ILE A 198 -1.93 -5.20 -1.32
C ILE A 198 -2.72 -5.66 -0.11
N LYS A 199 -2.09 -6.45 0.76
CA LYS A 199 -2.75 -7.08 1.91
C LYS A 199 -1.75 -7.37 3.02
N LYS A 200 -2.26 -7.61 4.23
CA LYS A 200 -1.44 -8.09 5.35
C LYS A 200 -0.80 -9.44 5.03
N ASP A 201 0.27 -9.77 5.74
CA ASP A 201 0.88 -11.08 5.66
C ASP A 201 -0.12 -12.19 6.02
N LEU A 202 0.08 -13.39 5.47
CA LEU A 202 -0.87 -14.49 5.61
C LEU A 202 -1.14 -14.83 7.07
N TYR A 203 -0.10 -14.82 7.91
CA TYR A 203 -0.21 -15.07 9.34
C TYR A 203 -1.24 -14.13 10.00
N PHE A 204 -1.10 -12.82 9.82
CA PHE A 204 -2.01 -11.84 10.43
C PHE A 204 -3.43 -11.94 9.89
N ARG A 205 -3.60 -12.27 8.60
CA ARG A 205 -4.94 -12.50 8.02
C ARG A 205 -5.64 -13.70 8.66
N ILE A 206 -4.90 -14.78 8.90
CA ILE A 206 -5.44 -15.98 9.59
C ILE A 206 -5.76 -15.63 11.05
N ALA A 207 -4.84 -14.97 11.75
CA ALA A 207 -5.03 -14.56 13.14
C ALA A 207 -6.25 -13.64 13.31
N ASP A 208 -6.42 -12.65 12.44
CA ASP A 208 -7.58 -11.75 12.42
C ASP A 208 -8.89 -12.53 12.16
N SER A 209 -8.87 -13.50 11.24
CA SER A 209 -10.03 -14.36 10.95
C SER A 209 -10.43 -15.22 12.16
N ILE A 210 -9.45 -15.79 12.86
CA ILE A 210 -9.67 -16.56 14.09
C ILE A 210 -10.28 -15.67 15.18
N LYS A 211 -9.72 -14.47 15.39
CA LYS A 211 -10.23 -13.50 16.37
C LYS A 211 -11.67 -13.07 16.05
N LYS A 212 -11.99 -12.90 14.77
CA LYS A 212 -13.33 -12.48 14.32
C LYS A 212 -14.36 -13.60 14.43
N HIS A 213 -13.95 -14.86 14.23
CA HIS A 213 -14.84 -16.02 14.20
C HIS A 213 -14.33 -17.18 15.07
N PRO A 214 -14.22 -17.00 16.40
CA PRO A 214 -13.55 -17.96 17.28
C PRO A 214 -14.25 -19.33 17.32
N ILE A 215 -15.59 -19.37 17.32
CA ILE A 215 -16.36 -20.63 17.34
C ILE A 215 -16.13 -21.44 16.06
N ALA A 216 -16.13 -20.78 14.89
CA ALA A 216 -15.87 -21.43 13.62
C ALA A 216 -14.42 -21.96 13.55
N ALA A 217 -13.47 -21.19 14.08
CA ALA A 217 -12.07 -21.62 14.19
C ALA A 217 -11.93 -22.87 15.07
N LEU A 218 -12.58 -22.89 16.25
CA LEU A 218 -12.58 -24.06 17.14
C LEU A 218 -13.19 -25.30 16.48
N ALA A 219 -14.32 -25.14 15.79
CA ALA A 219 -14.96 -26.24 15.06
C ALA A 219 -14.04 -26.80 13.95
N LEU A 220 -13.41 -25.91 13.17
CA LEU A 220 -12.46 -26.31 12.13
C LEU A 220 -11.24 -27.03 12.73
N SER A 221 -10.68 -26.53 13.82
CA SER A 221 -9.58 -27.20 14.53
C SER A 221 -9.96 -28.59 15.02
N GLY A 222 -11.18 -28.77 15.54
CA GLY A 222 -11.70 -30.08 15.94
C GLY A 222 -11.81 -31.04 14.76
N LEU A 223 -12.35 -30.59 13.63
CA LEU A 223 -12.45 -31.40 12.41
C LEU A 223 -11.07 -31.82 11.87
N ILE A 224 -10.09 -30.89 11.86
CA ILE A 224 -8.72 -31.19 11.45
C ILE A 224 -8.09 -32.23 12.39
N ALA A 225 -8.26 -32.07 13.71
CA ALA A 225 -7.74 -33.03 14.69
C ALA A 225 -8.32 -34.44 14.50
N LEU A 226 -9.62 -34.54 14.24
CA LEU A 226 -10.27 -35.82 13.92
C LEU A 226 -9.71 -36.43 12.62
N ALA A 227 -9.56 -35.63 11.57
CA ALA A 227 -9.01 -36.09 10.30
C ALA A 227 -7.57 -36.60 10.44
N ILE A 228 -6.73 -35.89 11.20
CA ILE A 228 -5.37 -36.33 11.53
C ILE A 228 -5.42 -37.66 12.29
N GLY A 229 -6.29 -37.79 13.30
CA GLY A 229 -6.45 -39.02 14.07
C GLY A 229 -6.84 -40.24 13.22
N VAL A 230 -7.78 -40.05 12.28
CA VAL A 230 -8.19 -41.12 11.33
C VAL A 230 -7.04 -41.48 10.39
N ALA A 231 -6.36 -40.48 9.82
CA ALA A 231 -5.22 -40.70 8.92
C ALA A 231 -4.06 -41.43 9.62
N SER A 232 -3.73 -41.03 10.85
CA SER A 232 -2.70 -41.69 11.66
C SER A 232 -3.05 -43.14 11.98
N SER A 233 -4.31 -43.41 12.36
CA SER A 233 -4.79 -44.77 12.61
C SER A 233 -4.71 -45.65 11.36
N PHE A 234 -5.13 -45.11 10.21
CA PHE A 234 -5.05 -45.83 8.93
C PHE A 234 -3.60 -46.14 8.54
N MET A 235 -2.70 -45.15 8.64
CA MET A 235 -1.28 -45.35 8.36
C MET A 235 -0.65 -46.43 9.27
N ALA A 236 -0.97 -46.42 10.57
CA ALA A 236 -0.47 -47.42 11.51
C ALA A 236 -0.89 -48.84 11.11
N THR A 237 -2.15 -49.02 10.71
CA THR A 237 -2.67 -50.31 10.24
C THR A 237 -1.94 -50.80 8.98
N VAL A 238 -1.73 -49.92 8.00
CA VAL A 238 -1.00 -50.26 6.76
C VAL A 238 0.44 -50.67 7.08
N LEU A 239 1.14 -49.91 7.94
CA LEU A 239 2.52 -50.20 8.33
C LEU A 239 2.64 -51.54 9.06
N MET A 240 1.74 -51.82 10.00
CA MET A 240 1.72 -53.11 10.69
C MET A 240 1.46 -54.28 9.74
N GLY A 241 0.54 -54.12 8.78
CA GLY A 241 0.27 -55.13 7.75
C GLY A 241 1.48 -55.40 6.84
N MET A 242 2.22 -54.35 6.45
CA MET A 242 3.46 -54.50 5.67
C MET A 242 4.57 -55.21 6.46
N MET A 243 4.72 -54.89 7.76
CA MET A 243 5.69 -55.57 8.63
C MET A 243 5.34 -57.04 8.84
N ALA A 244 4.06 -57.38 8.96
CA ALA A 244 3.61 -58.76 9.07
C ALA A 244 3.89 -59.58 7.81
N ASN A 245 3.76 -58.97 6.62
CA ASN A 245 3.99 -59.64 5.33
C ASN A 245 5.47 -59.68 4.89
N GLY A 246 6.37 -58.98 5.60
CA GLY A 246 7.82 -58.97 5.32
C GLY A 246 8.65 -59.88 6.24
N LEU A 247 7.99 -60.67 7.07
CA LEU A 247 8.59 -61.65 7.99
C LEU A 247 8.47 -63.11 7.49
N ASP A 248 8.01 -63.31 6.25
CA ASP A 248 8.05 -64.58 5.52
C ASP A 248 9.18 -64.60 4.47
#